data_AF-A0A524JRN2-F1
#
_entry.id   AF-A0A524JRN2-F1
#
_cell.length_a   1.000
_cell.length_b   1.000
_cell.length_c   1.000
_cell.angle_alpha   90.00
_cell.angle_beta   90.00
_cell.angle_gamma   90.00
#
_symmetry.space_group_name_H-M   'P 1'
#
loop_
_entity.id
_entity.type
_entity.pdbx_description
1 polymer ?
#
loop_
_entity_poly.entity_id
_entity_poly.type
_entity_poly.pdbx_seq_one_letter_code
_entity_poly.pdbx_strand_id
1 'polypeptide(L)'
;METLKKSIFKILFIIFITTIVVNAQSNNPNFATDGIIEFFKIVDILKADRTPTKDDWKNFYASSGYKQLIEIEFGEDFFKEILTAAFKPSEIKNESAIIEKHKKKSDFYAWYIPMILTEFKDAETYRAEMMDFVSYIASPEALLEAEKRIAHYIPNAKIEPSFKINFIIFGDSRGYDPIVIGISNPGKYTKEEVDCLKKKGYDSKLPSTLLIAHEAFHNIRNKMLAFDRPKRGSEDFSLVDTMNRIEDEGIADLISARILYSSAGCFPAAAAAKRIGSEQKAQYAIVNAMNYYLTEIA
;
A
#
# COMPACT_ATOMS: atom_id res chain seq x y z
N MET A 1 -16.26 -17.29 -43.85
CA MET A 1 -15.02 -17.82 -43.24
C MET A 1 -14.30 -16.79 -42.36
N GLU A 2 -14.29 -15.50 -42.74
CA GLU A 2 -13.69 -14.41 -41.93
C GLU A 2 -14.39 -14.15 -40.59
N THR A 3 -15.73 -14.21 -40.55
CA THR A 3 -16.52 -14.01 -39.33
C THR A 3 -16.25 -15.08 -38.27
N LEU A 4 -16.09 -16.34 -38.70
CA LEU A 4 -15.76 -17.45 -37.82
C LEU A 4 -14.36 -17.29 -37.19
N LYS A 5 -13.37 -16.84 -37.98
CA LYS A 5 -12.01 -16.56 -37.47
C LYS A 5 -12.01 -15.42 -36.44
N LYS A 6 -12.78 -14.35 -36.67
CA LYS A 6 -12.91 -13.23 -35.71
C LYS A 6 -13.59 -13.67 -34.40
N SER A 7 -14.60 -14.53 -34.47
CA SER A 7 -15.27 -15.06 -33.26
C SER A 7 -14.38 -16.02 -32.47
N ILE A 8 -13.63 -16.91 -33.12
CA ILE A 8 -12.68 -17.81 -32.47
C ILE A 8 -11.57 -17.01 -31.76
N PHE A 9 -11.05 -15.96 -32.40
CA PHE A 9 -10.03 -15.11 -31.79
C PHE A 9 -10.53 -14.39 -30.53
N LYS A 10 -11.77 -13.86 -30.55
CA LYS A 10 -12.38 -13.25 -29.37
C LYS A 10 -12.58 -14.24 -28.22
N ILE A 11 -13.02 -15.47 -28.52
CA ILE A 11 -13.21 -16.51 -27.50
C ILE A 11 -11.87 -16.93 -26.89
N LEU A 12 -10.84 -17.13 -27.71
CA LEU A 12 -9.49 -17.46 -27.23
C LEU A 12 -8.88 -16.32 -26.41
N PHE A 13 -9.11 -15.06 -26.79
CA PHE A 13 -8.66 -13.90 -26.02
C PHE A 13 -9.36 -13.79 -24.66
N ILE A 14 -10.68 -14.06 -24.60
CA ILE A 14 -11.43 -14.11 -23.34
C ILE A 14 -10.95 -15.26 -22.46
N ILE A 15 -10.75 -16.46 -23.02
CA ILE A 15 -10.23 -17.63 -22.28
C ILE A 15 -8.82 -17.35 -21.75
N PHE A 16 -7.96 -16.71 -22.55
CA PHE A 16 -6.61 -16.37 -22.14
C PHE A 16 -6.60 -15.38 -20.97
N ILE A 17 -7.43 -14.33 -21.04
CA ILE A 17 -7.61 -13.37 -19.94
C ILE A 17 -8.16 -14.04 -18.68
N THR A 18 -9.15 -14.93 -18.81
CA THR A 18 -9.71 -15.61 -17.62
C THR A 18 -8.73 -16.60 -17.00
N THR A 19 -7.91 -17.31 -17.78
CA THR A 19 -6.88 -18.21 -17.20
C THR A 19 -5.77 -17.49 -16.46
N ILE A 20 -5.38 -16.29 -16.91
CA ILE A 20 -4.37 -15.48 -16.21
C ILE A 20 -4.93 -14.98 -14.87
N VAL A 21 -6.19 -14.53 -14.86
CA VAL A 21 -6.84 -14.01 -13.65
C VAL A 21 -7.05 -15.11 -12.59
N VAL A 22 -7.43 -16.33 -13.00
CA VAL A 22 -7.69 -17.43 -12.05
C VAL A 22 -6.40 -17.99 -11.44
N ASN A 23 -5.28 -18.07 -12.18
CA ASN A 23 -4.02 -18.56 -11.62
C ASN A 23 -3.31 -17.52 -10.74
N ALA A 24 -3.45 -16.23 -11.02
CA ALA A 24 -2.84 -15.16 -10.23
C ALA A 24 -3.42 -15.03 -8.81
N GLN A 25 -4.61 -15.54 -8.52
CA GLN A 25 -5.20 -15.49 -7.18
C GLN A 25 -4.79 -16.65 -6.25
N SER A 26 -3.99 -17.62 -6.70
CA SER A 26 -3.87 -18.92 -6.00
C SER A 26 -2.56 -19.22 -5.27
N ASN A 27 -1.52 -18.37 -5.32
CA ASN A 27 -0.19 -18.80 -4.86
C ASN A 27 0.33 -18.18 -3.55
N ASN A 28 -0.25 -17.09 -3.05
CA ASN A 28 0.18 -16.50 -1.77
C ASN A 28 -1.04 -16.19 -0.87
N PRO A 29 -1.27 -16.96 0.22
CA PRO A 29 -2.41 -16.75 1.08
C PRO A 29 -2.28 -15.48 1.93
N ASN A 30 -1.09 -14.89 2.07
CA ASN A 30 -0.84 -13.75 2.93
C ASN A 30 -1.26 -12.42 2.28
N PHE A 31 -1.31 -12.33 0.96
CA PHE A 31 -1.48 -11.06 0.24
C PHE A 31 -2.74 -11.09 -0.62
N ALA A 32 -3.76 -10.34 -0.21
CA ALA A 32 -5.01 -10.22 -0.95
C ALA A 32 -4.95 -9.03 -1.92
N THR A 33 -5.23 -9.29 -3.20
CA THR A 33 -5.18 -8.29 -4.30
C THR A 33 -6.53 -8.09 -4.99
N ASP A 34 -7.57 -8.76 -4.49
CA ASP A 34 -8.95 -8.64 -4.96
C ASP A 34 -9.45 -7.19 -4.93
N GLY A 35 -9.02 -6.39 -3.95
CA GLY A 35 -9.33 -4.95 -3.91
C GLY A 35 -8.90 -4.19 -5.17
N ILE A 36 -7.66 -4.41 -5.63
CA ILE A 36 -7.16 -3.78 -6.87
C ILE A 36 -7.94 -4.26 -8.10
N ILE A 37 -8.25 -5.56 -8.15
CA ILE A 37 -8.99 -6.16 -9.27
C ILE A 37 -10.42 -5.58 -9.34
N GLU A 38 -11.14 -5.53 -8.22
CA GLU A 38 -12.49 -4.97 -8.16
C GLU A 38 -12.50 -3.46 -8.43
N PHE A 39 -11.47 -2.71 -7.99
CA PHE A 39 -11.31 -1.30 -8.35
C PHE A 39 -11.33 -1.11 -9.87
N PHE A 40 -10.49 -1.84 -10.61
CA PHE A 40 -10.41 -1.64 -12.06
C PHE A 40 -11.68 -2.08 -12.79
N LYS A 41 -12.41 -3.09 -12.28
CA LYS A 41 -13.74 -3.45 -12.81
C LYS A 41 -14.73 -2.29 -12.70
N ILE A 42 -14.78 -1.62 -11.54
CA ILE A 42 -15.62 -0.45 -11.34
C ILE A 42 -15.19 0.70 -12.27
N VAL A 43 -13.88 0.96 -12.37
CA VAL A 43 -13.34 2.00 -13.26
C VAL A 43 -13.74 1.75 -14.71
N ASP A 44 -13.66 0.51 -15.21
CA ASP A 44 -14.02 0.18 -16.60
C ASP A 44 -15.50 0.44 -16.90
N ILE A 45 -16.39 0.17 -15.95
CA ILE A 45 -17.82 0.48 -16.08
C ILE A 45 -18.03 2.00 -16.13
N LEU A 46 -17.42 2.73 -15.18
CA LEU A 46 -17.58 4.19 -15.07
C LEU A 46 -16.99 4.93 -16.28
N LYS A 47 -15.81 4.54 -16.77
CA LYS A 47 -15.18 5.13 -17.96
C LYS A 47 -16.01 4.93 -19.23
N ALA A 48 -16.82 3.88 -19.30
CA ALA A 48 -17.81 3.68 -20.35
C ALA A 48 -19.07 4.55 -20.18
N ASP A 49 -19.04 5.51 -19.26
CA ASP A 49 -20.14 6.39 -18.87
C ASP A 49 -21.39 5.65 -18.35
N ARG A 50 -21.19 4.45 -17.80
CA ARG A 50 -22.26 3.63 -17.22
C ARG A 50 -22.20 3.65 -15.70
N THR A 51 -23.33 3.37 -15.07
CA THR A 51 -23.42 3.22 -13.62
C THR A 51 -23.21 1.75 -13.25
N PRO A 52 -22.27 1.40 -12.35
CA PRO A 52 -22.15 0.04 -11.84
C PRO A 52 -23.44 -0.41 -11.15
N THR A 53 -23.78 -1.68 -11.32
CA THR A 53 -24.97 -2.28 -10.72
C THR A 53 -24.82 -2.39 -9.21
N LYS A 54 -25.91 -2.73 -8.51
CA LYS A 54 -25.86 -3.01 -7.08
C LYS A 54 -24.91 -4.16 -6.75
N ASP A 55 -24.85 -5.17 -7.60
CA ASP A 55 -23.98 -6.33 -7.39
C ASP A 55 -22.51 -5.98 -7.65
N ASP A 56 -22.21 -5.13 -8.64
CA ASP A 56 -20.85 -4.63 -8.88
C ASP A 56 -20.31 -3.89 -7.64
N TRP A 57 -21.13 -2.98 -7.07
CA TRP A 57 -20.77 -2.27 -5.84
C TRP A 57 -20.63 -3.22 -4.65
N LYS A 58 -21.54 -4.17 -4.50
CA LYS A 58 -21.46 -5.18 -3.42
C LYS A 58 -20.16 -5.98 -3.50
N ASN A 59 -19.74 -6.38 -4.70
CA ASN A 59 -18.48 -7.12 -4.88
C ASN A 59 -17.26 -6.25 -4.54
N PHE A 60 -17.26 -5.00 -4.98
CA PHE A 60 -16.21 -4.04 -4.63
C PHE A 60 -16.12 -3.83 -3.10
N TYR A 61 -17.25 -3.61 -2.42
CA TYR A 61 -17.29 -3.43 -0.96
C TYR A 61 -16.91 -4.69 -0.19
N ALA A 62 -17.15 -5.87 -0.76
CA ALA A 62 -16.80 -7.15 -0.15
C ALA A 62 -15.32 -7.52 -0.33
N SER A 63 -14.57 -6.81 -1.19
CA SER A 63 -13.15 -7.07 -1.40
C SER A 63 -12.33 -6.75 -0.15
N SER A 64 -11.29 -7.55 0.09
CA SER A 64 -10.64 -7.67 1.41
C SER A 64 -10.19 -6.33 2.00
N GLY A 65 -9.58 -5.45 1.21
CA GLY A 65 -9.09 -4.16 1.70
C GLY A 65 -10.14 -3.06 1.77
N TYR A 66 -11.04 -2.97 0.77
CA TYR A 66 -12.10 -1.96 0.80
C TYR A 66 -13.13 -2.26 1.89
N LYS A 67 -13.43 -3.53 2.16
CA LYS A 67 -14.29 -3.95 3.27
C LYS A 67 -13.82 -3.33 4.59
N GLN A 68 -12.53 -3.46 4.90
CA GLN A 68 -11.95 -2.92 6.13
C GLN A 68 -12.08 -1.39 6.20
N LEU A 69 -11.73 -0.69 5.12
CA LEU A 69 -11.85 0.77 5.07
C LEU A 69 -13.30 1.27 5.20
N ILE A 70 -14.25 0.56 4.60
CA ILE A 70 -15.67 0.90 4.64
C ILE A 70 -16.24 0.68 6.04
N GLU A 71 -15.96 -0.47 6.66
CA GLU A 71 -16.49 -0.83 7.97
C GLU A 71 -15.92 0.03 9.10
N ILE A 72 -14.66 0.48 8.95
CA ILE A 72 -13.95 1.19 10.02
C ILE A 72 -14.00 2.72 9.85
N GLU A 73 -13.88 3.26 8.63
CA GLU A 73 -13.55 4.69 8.44
C GLU A 73 -14.49 5.45 7.49
N PHE A 74 -14.77 4.93 6.29
CA PHE A 74 -15.31 5.76 5.21
C PHE A 74 -16.78 5.53 4.84
N GLY A 75 -17.29 4.30 5.03
CA GLY A 75 -18.62 3.90 4.52
C GLY A 75 -18.69 3.72 2.99
N GLU A 76 -19.76 3.08 2.52
CA GLU A 76 -19.95 2.72 1.09
C GLU A 76 -20.07 3.93 0.16
N ASP A 77 -20.84 4.94 0.58
CA ASP A 77 -21.13 6.12 -0.24
C ASP A 77 -19.88 6.94 -0.56
N PHE A 78 -18.88 6.93 0.33
CA PHE A 78 -17.62 7.64 0.12
C PHE A 78 -16.92 7.18 -1.16
N PHE A 79 -16.66 5.88 -1.29
CA PHE A 79 -15.97 5.34 -2.46
C PHE A 79 -16.82 5.45 -3.72
N LYS A 80 -18.12 5.21 -3.61
CA LYS A 80 -19.05 5.33 -4.73
C LYS A 80 -19.05 6.73 -5.34
N GLU A 81 -19.18 7.76 -4.50
CA GLU A 81 -19.20 9.15 -4.94
C GLU A 81 -17.86 9.55 -5.58
N ILE A 82 -16.75 9.26 -4.92
CA ILE A 82 -15.42 9.69 -5.38
C ILE A 82 -15.00 8.97 -6.66
N LEU A 83 -15.21 7.66 -6.76
CA LEU A 83 -14.91 6.91 -7.99
C LEU A 83 -15.76 7.37 -9.16
N THR A 84 -17.05 7.63 -8.92
CA THR A 84 -17.95 8.16 -9.95
C THR A 84 -17.46 9.52 -10.45
N ALA A 85 -17.08 10.42 -9.53
CA ALA A 85 -16.51 11.73 -9.88
C ALA A 85 -15.21 11.61 -10.68
N ALA A 86 -14.35 10.67 -10.31
CA ALA A 86 -13.04 10.49 -10.92
C ALA A 86 -13.14 9.97 -12.36
N PHE A 87 -14.10 9.08 -12.66
CA PHE A 87 -14.06 8.26 -13.86
C PHE A 87 -15.28 8.30 -14.76
N LYS A 88 -16.47 8.73 -14.29
CA LYS A 88 -17.68 8.72 -15.12
C LYS A 88 -17.81 10.03 -15.92
N PRO A 89 -17.62 10.04 -17.25
CA PRO A 89 -17.51 11.27 -18.03
C PRO A 89 -18.67 12.26 -17.86
N SER A 90 -19.92 11.78 -17.81
CA SER A 90 -21.11 12.60 -17.59
C SER A 90 -21.15 13.29 -16.21
N GLU A 91 -20.36 12.79 -15.25
CA GLU A 91 -20.32 13.27 -13.87
C GLU A 91 -18.97 13.89 -13.47
N ILE A 92 -17.96 13.91 -14.35
CA ILE A 92 -16.65 14.54 -14.08
C ILE A 92 -16.80 16.03 -13.69
N LYS A 93 -17.80 16.73 -14.26
CA LYS A 93 -18.10 18.12 -13.90
C LYS A 93 -18.53 18.29 -12.42
N ASN A 94 -18.86 17.20 -11.73
CA ASN A 94 -19.22 17.18 -10.33
C ASN A 94 -18.01 17.05 -9.39
N GLU A 95 -16.78 16.90 -9.89
CA GLU A 95 -15.58 16.78 -9.05
C GLU A 95 -15.46 17.95 -8.07
N SER A 96 -15.60 19.19 -8.57
CA SER A 96 -15.61 20.39 -7.73
C SER A 96 -16.75 20.39 -6.72
N ALA A 97 -17.93 19.90 -7.09
CA ALA A 97 -19.07 19.83 -6.19
C ALA A 97 -18.87 18.81 -5.06
N ILE A 98 -18.22 17.68 -5.35
CA ILE A 98 -17.87 16.64 -4.37
C ILE A 98 -16.79 17.15 -3.43
N ILE A 99 -15.76 17.81 -3.95
CA ILE A 99 -14.74 18.47 -3.12
C ILE A 99 -15.41 19.48 -2.17
N GLU A 100 -16.29 20.36 -2.67
CA GLU A 100 -17.01 21.34 -1.83
C GLU A 100 -17.96 20.69 -0.82
N LYS A 101 -18.65 19.61 -1.19
CA LYS A 101 -19.50 18.84 -0.28
C LYS A 101 -18.70 18.28 0.91
N HIS A 102 -17.52 17.71 0.64
CA HIS A 102 -16.68 17.09 1.66
C HIS A 102 -15.89 18.12 2.48
N LYS A 103 -15.46 19.23 1.88
CA LYS A 103 -14.88 20.39 2.57
C LYS A 103 -15.74 20.86 3.74
N LYS A 104 -17.06 20.92 3.55
CA LYS A 104 -18.03 21.34 4.57
C LYS A 104 -18.10 20.40 5.79
N LYS A 105 -17.57 19.18 5.69
CA LYS A 105 -17.51 18.24 6.82
C LYS A 105 -16.34 18.55 7.76
N SER A 106 -15.16 18.88 7.20
CA SER A 106 -13.96 19.24 7.96
C SER A 106 -12.82 19.71 7.04
N ASP A 107 -11.87 20.45 7.59
CA ASP A 107 -10.62 20.83 6.91
C ASP A 107 -9.77 19.62 6.46
N PHE A 108 -9.86 18.50 7.18
CA PHE A 108 -9.18 17.26 6.78
C PHE A 108 -9.63 16.81 5.38
N TYR A 109 -10.95 16.67 5.18
CA TYR A 109 -11.51 16.29 3.88
C TYR A 109 -11.25 17.33 2.77
N ALA A 110 -11.10 18.61 3.12
CA ALA A 110 -10.77 19.66 2.17
C ALA A 110 -9.43 19.41 1.46
N TRP A 111 -8.44 18.96 2.24
CA TRP A 111 -7.12 18.60 1.76
C TRP A 111 -7.08 17.18 1.18
N TYR A 112 -7.80 16.24 1.80
CA TYR A 112 -7.69 14.82 1.50
C TYR A 112 -8.37 14.39 0.19
N ILE A 113 -9.57 14.90 -0.11
CA ILE A 113 -10.35 14.45 -1.28
C ILE A 113 -9.64 14.73 -2.62
N PRO A 114 -9.06 15.92 -2.87
CA PRO A 114 -8.29 16.17 -4.09
C PRO A 114 -7.11 15.22 -4.28
N MET A 115 -6.46 14.81 -3.17
CA MET A 115 -5.36 13.85 -3.19
C MET A 115 -5.86 12.46 -3.64
N ILE A 116 -6.91 11.94 -3.00
CA ILE A 116 -7.51 10.64 -3.35
C ILE A 116 -7.98 10.60 -4.82
N LEU A 117 -8.62 11.67 -5.30
CA LEU A 117 -9.03 11.78 -6.71
C LEU A 117 -7.85 11.69 -7.67
N THR A 118 -6.74 12.36 -7.33
CA THR A 118 -5.51 12.32 -8.13
C THR A 118 -4.92 10.91 -8.13
N GLU A 119 -4.88 10.25 -6.98
CA GLU A 119 -4.32 8.91 -6.83
C GLU A 119 -5.13 7.84 -7.56
N PHE A 120 -6.45 7.93 -7.54
CA PHE A 120 -7.30 7.07 -8.35
C PHE A 120 -6.98 7.24 -9.83
N LYS A 121 -6.89 8.48 -10.32
CA LYS A 121 -6.55 8.78 -11.72
C LYS A 121 -5.13 8.34 -12.09
N ASP A 122 -4.18 8.50 -11.18
CA ASP A 122 -2.81 8.00 -11.34
C ASP A 122 -2.82 6.47 -11.48
N ALA A 123 -3.57 5.75 -10.64
CA ALA A 123 -3.65 4.28 -10.71
C ALA A 123 -4.19 3.78 -12.05
N GLU A 124 -5.13 4.49 -12.66
CA GLU A 124 -5.59 4.19 -14.00
C GLU A 124 -4.53 4.46 -15.07
N THR A 125 -3.73 5.52 -14.90
CA THR A 125 -2.62 5.85 -15.79
C THR A 125 -1.55 4.77 -15.76
N TYR A 126 -1.28 4.20 -14.57
CA TYR A 126 -0.29 3.14 -14.34
C TYR A 126 -0.92 1.75 -14.20
N ARG A 127 -2.04 1.50 -14.89
CA ARG A 127 -2.79 0.25 -14.75
C ARG A 127 -1.94 -0.98 -15.09
N ALA A 128 -1.11 -0.92 -16.13
CA ALA A 128 -0.30 -2.06 -16.55
C ALA A 128 0.72 -2.44 -15.47
N GLU A 129 1.43 -1.44 -14.96
CA GLU A 129 2.39 -1.57 -13.87
C GLU A 129 1.73 -2.06 -12.58
N MET A 130 0.49 -1.62 -12.31
CA MET A 130 -0.32 -2.10 -11.20
C MET A 130 -0.64 -3.59 -11.33
N MET A 131 -1.00 -4.07 -12.52
CA MET A 131 -1.29 -5.48 -12.75
C MET A 131 -0.03 -6.36 -12.71
N ASP A 132 1.11 -5.83 -13.16
CA ASP A 132 2.41 -6.46 -12.99
C ASP A 132 2.81 -6.56 -11.51
N PHE A 133 2.55 -5.51 -10.74
CA PHE A 133 2.71 -5.50 -9.29
C PHE A 133 1.82 -6.57 -8.63
N VAL A 134 0.52 -6.61 -8.95
CA VAL A 134 -0.44 -7.62 -8.44
C VAL A 134 0.07 -9.03 -8.71
N SER A 135 0.52 -9.29 -9.94
CA SER A 135 1.04 -10.59 -10.35
C SER A 135 2.30 -10.96 -9.57
N TYR A 136 3.17 -9.98 -9.29
CA TYR A 136 4.36 -10.20 -8.48
C TYR A 136 4.04 -10.47 -7.01
N ILE A 137 3.22 -9.65 -6.35
CA ILE A 137 2.96 -9.84 -4.92
C ILE A 137 2.20 -11.14 -4.64
N ALA A 138 1.36 -11.58 -5.58
CA ALA A 138 0.70 -12.88 -5.47
C ALA A 138 1.65 -14.08 -5.65
N SER A 139 2.90 -13.83 -6.04
CA SER A 139 3.91 -14.88 -6.26
C SER A 139 4.56 -15.32 -4.94
N PRO A 140 4.95 -16.61 -4.80
CA PRO A 140 5.73 -17.08 -3.65
C PRO A 140 7.10 -16.38 -3.54
N GLU A 141 7.66 -15.92 -4.66
CA GLU A 141 8.94 -15.22 -4.71
C GLU A 141 8.91 -13.91 -3.91
N ALA A 142 7.80 -13.17 -3.94
CA ALA A 142 7.65 -11.93 -3.17
C ALA A 142 7.70 -12.18 -1.66
N LEU A 143 7.05 -13.26 -1.19
CA LEU A 143 7.06 -13.66 0.21
C LEU A 143 8.46 -14.06 0.67
N LEU A 144 9.11 -14.95 -0.09
CA LEU A 144 10.45 -15.44 0.22
C LEU A 144 11.48 -14.31 0.25
N GLU A 145 11.39 -13.35 -0.67
CA GLU A 145 12.30 -12.22 -0.67
C GLU A 145 12.01 -11.29 0.52
N ALA A 146 10.75 -11.04 0.88
CA ALA A 146 10.42 -10.28 2.08
C ALA A 146 10.97 -10.95 3.37
N GLU A 147 10.80 -12.27 3.51
CA GLU A 147 11.36 -13.03 4.64
C GLU A 147 12.88 -12.90 4.74
N LYS A 148 13.61 -12.99 3.62
CA LYS A 148 15.07 -12.78 3.61
C LYS A 148 15.47 -11.41 4.10
N ARG A 149 14.71 -10.37 3.76
CA ARG A 149 14.98 -8.98 4.20
C ARG A 149 14.78 -8.84 5.70
N ILE A 150 13.71 -9.43 6.23
CA ILE A 150 13.42 -9.43 7.68
C ILE A 150 14.46 -10.26 8.43
N ALA A 151 14.88 -11.40 7.87
CA ALA A 151 15.83 -12.32 8.49
C ALA A 151 17.21 -11.70 8.81
N HIS A 152 17.55 -10.58 8.17
CA HIS A 152 18.74 -9.79 8.49
C HIS A 152 18.67 -9.16 9.89
N TYR A 153 17.47 -8.80 10.34
CA TYR A 153 17.23 -8.13 11.62
C TYR A 153 16.68 -9.09 12.67
N ILE A 154 15.84 -10.05 12.27
CA ILE A 154 15.27 -11.08 13.13
C ILE A 154 15.64 -12.45 12.55
N PRO A 155 16.73 -13.08 13.01
CA PRO A 155 17.15 -14.38 12.49
C PRO A 155 16.05 -15.44 12.60
N ASN A 156 15.86 -16.22 11.54
CA ASN A 156 14.81 -17.24 11.42
C ASN A 156 13.36 -16.71 11.45
N ALA A 157 13.15 -15.40 11.29
CA ALA A 157 11.83 -14.83 11.09
C ALA A 157 11.12 -15.48 9.89
N LYS A 158 9.86 -15.83 10.08
CA LYS A 158 8.98 -16.35 9.03
C LYS A 158 7.66 -15.61 9.08
N ILE A 159 7.11 -15.35 7.91
CA ILE A 159 5.79 -14.76 7.79
C ILE A 159 4.78 -15.89 7.96
N GLU A 160 4.05 -15.85 9.07
CA GLU A 160 3.03 -16.87 9.34
C GLU A 160 1.87 -16.78 8.34
N PRO A 161 1.23 -17.91 7.96
CA PRO A 161 0.06 -17.90 7.08
C PRO A 161 -1.13 -17.07 7.61
N SER A 162 -1.16 -16.79 8.92
CA SER A 162 -2.15 -15.96 9.59
C SER A 162 -1.99 -14.47 9.31
N PHE A 163 -0.77 -14.01 8.97
CA PHE A 163 -0.50 -12.62 8.63
C PHE A 163 -1.14 -12.27 7.29
N LYS A 164 -1.91 -11.17 7.25
CA LYS A 164 -2.65 -10.77 6.05
C LYS A 164 -2.39 -9.31 5.72
N ILE A 165 -2.07 -9.06 4.45
CA ILE A 165 -2.01 -7.73 3.85
C ILE A 165 -3.05 -7.67 2.74
N ASN A 166 -3.92 -6.67 2.81
CA ASN A 166 -4.92 -6.37 1.79
C ASN A 166 -4.44 -5.16 0.98
N PHE A 167 -4.23 -5.37 -0.32
CA PHE A 167 -3.81 -4.31 -1.23
C PHE A 167 -5.02 -3.68 -1.93
N ILE A 168 -5.05 -2.35 -1.97
CA ILE A 168 -6.10 -1.56 -2.61
C ILE A 168 -5.51 -0.39 -3.38
N ILE A 169 -6.32 0.20 -4.26
CA ILE A 169 -6.03 1.51 -4.82
C ILE A 169 -6.48 2.57 -3.83
N PHE A 170 -5.52 3.19 -3.16
CA PHE A 170 -5.75 4.27 -2.19
C PHE A 170 -4.45 5.02 -1.92
N GLY A 171 -4.55 6.26 -1.45
CA GLY A 171 -3.39 7.11 -1.16
C GLY A 171 -2.64 6.82 0.11
N ASP A 172 -3.20 5.95 0.94
CA ASP A 172 -2.78 5.80 2.31
C ASP A 172 -2.93 4.35 2.77
N SER A 173 -2.18 3.99 3.80
CA SER A 173 -2.18 2.66 4.40
C SER A 173 -2.74 2.70 5.82
N ARG A 174 -3.17 1.55 6.33
CA ARG A 174 -3.71 1.39 7.68
C ARG A 174 -3.12 0.15 8.33
N GLY A 175 -2.51 0.32 9.50
CA GLY A 175 -2.03 -0.76 10.36
C GLY A 175 -3.15 -1.53 11.08
N TYR A 176 -4.26 -1.83 10.38
CA TYR A 176 -5.32 -2.70 10.87
C TYR A 176 -4.85 -4.17 10.94
N ASP A 177 -5.70 -5.05 11.47
CA ASP A 177 -5.53 -6.50 11.33
C ASP A 177 -6.77 -7.09 10.64
N PRO A 178 -6.68 -7.54 9.37
CA PRO A 178 -5.54 -7.47 8.45
C PRO A 178 -5.08 -6.05 8.07
N ILE A 179 -3.79 -5.88 7.74
CA ILE A 179 -3.20 -4.61 7.28
C ILE A 179 -3.79 -4.22 5.93
N VAL A 180 -4.04 -2.92 5.71
CA VAL A 180 -4.46 -2.39 4.41
C VAL A 180 -3.34 -1.52 3.85
N ILE A 181 -2.85 -1.84 2.65
CA ILE A 181 -1.85 -1.04 1.95
C ILE A 181 -2.48 -0.38 0.73
N GLY A 182 -2.49 0.95 0.73
CA GLY A 182 -2.88 1.78 -0.41
C GLY A 182 -1.73 1.94 -1.39
N ILE A 183 -2.00 1.64 -2.67
CA ILE A 183 -1.03 1.78 -3.76
C ILE A 183 -1.72 2.44 -4.95
N SER A 184 -1.20 3.58 -5.40
CA SER A 184 -1.78 4.31 -6.53
C SER A 184 -0.86 4.41 -7.74
N ASN A 185 0.44 4.12 -7.60
CA ASN A 185 1.41 4.32 -8.67
C ASN A 185 2.67 3.42 -8.52
N PRO A 186 2.50 2.08 -8.39
CA PRO A 186 3.64 1.19 -8.34
C PRO A 186 4.37 1.29 -9.68
N GLY A 187 5.68 1.45 -9.65
CA GLY A 187 6.46 1.60 -10.88
C GLY A 187 6.55 3.03 -11.42
N LYS A 188 6.04 4.06 -10.74
CA LYS A 188 6.38 5.48 -11.02
C LYS A 188 7.81 5.80 -10.57
N TYR A 189 8.76 5.04 -11.09
CA TYR A 189 10.18 5.24 -10.90
C TYR A 189 10.72 5.93 -12.14
N THR A 190 11.63 6.89 -11.94
CA THR A 190 12.32 7.48 -13.08
C THR A 190 13.22 6.44 -13.73
N LYS A 191 13.61 6.69 -15.00
CA LYS A 191 14.55 5.81 -15.69
C LYS A 191 15.86 5.67 -14.91
N GLU A 192 16.34 6.76 -14.31
CA GLU A 192 17.55 6.81 -13.50
C GLU A 192 17.42 5.94 -12.25
N GLU A 193 16.26 5.93 -11.59
CA GLU A 193 15.98 5.10 -10.42
C GLU A 193 15.99 3.60 -10.80
N VAL A 194 15.35 3.24 -11.91
CA VAL A 194 15.34 1.85 -12.42
C VAL A 194 16.73 1.41 -12.85
N ASP A 195 17.47 2.25 -13.57
CA ASP A 195 18.83 1.95 -14.03
C ASP A 195 19.79 1.82 -12.83
N CYS A 196 19.60 2.61 -11.78
CA CYS A 196 20.34 2.45 -10.53
C CYS A 196 20.08 1.10 -9.87
N LEU A 197 18.80 0.69 -9.75
CA LEU A 197 18.44 -0.62 -9.19
C LEU A 197 19.13 -1.75 -9.95
N LYS A 198 19.02 -1.74 -11.29
CA LYS A 198 19.66 -2.73 -12.16
C LYS A 198 21.18 -2.76 -11.99
N LYS A 199 21.84 -1.60 -11.95
CA LYS A 199 23.30 -1.51 -11.75
C LYS A 199 23.74 -2.13 -10.41
N LYS A 200 22.89 -2.09 -9.40
CA LYS A 200 23.13 -2.71 -8.09
C LYS A 200 22.71 -4.18 -8.01
N GLY A 201 22.25 -4.77 -9.12
CA GLY A 201 21.79 -6.16 -9.16
C GLY A 201 20.39 -6.36 -8.59
N TYR A 202 19.58 -5.30 -8.51
CA TYR A 202 18.20 -5.36 -8.04
C TYR A 202 17.20 -5.32 -9.20
N ASP A 203 16.08 -6.03 -9.02
CA ASP A 203 14.90 -5.93 -9.89
C ASP A 203 14.12 -4.64 -9.58
N SER A 204 13.38 -4.11 -10.57
CA SER A 204 12.46 -2.98 -10.41
C SER A 204 11.32 -3.25 -9.42
N LYS A 205 11.12 -4.51 -9.03
CA LYS A 205 10.15 -4.94 -8.02
C LYS A 205 10.67 -4.84 -6.58
N LEU A 206 11.94 -4.49 -6.38
CA LEU A 206 12.53 -4.36 -5.06
C LEU A 206 11.72 -3.43 -4.14
N PRO A 207 11.28 -2.22 -4.55
CA PRO A 207 10.56 -1.33 -3.64
C PRO A 207 9.27 -1.95 -3.09
N SER A 208 8.52 -2.66 -3.93
CA SER A 208 7.33 -3.42 -3.52
C SER A 208 7.65 -4.49 -2.48
N THR A 209 8.77 -5.18 -2.67
CA THR A 209 9.24 -6.21 -1.74
C THR A 209 9.62 -5.62 -0.39
N LEU A 210 10.30 -4.48 -0.43
CA LEU A 210 10.74 -3.77 0.76
C LEU A 210 9.55 -3.22 1.58
N LEU A 211 8.47 -2.79 0.90
CA LEU A 211 7.22 -2.43 1.55
C LEU A 211 6.59 -3.63 2.27
N ILE A 212 6.49 -4.78 1.61
CA ILE A 212 5.98 -6.01 2.25
C ILE A 212 6.83 -6.39 3.46
N ALA A 213 8.16 -6.34 3.32
CA ALA A 213 9.09 -6.68 4.39
C ALA A 213 8.96 -5.73 5.60
N HIS A 214 8.73 -4.44 5.35
CA HIS A 214 8.48 -3.43 6.37
C HIS A 214 7.23 -3.77 7.19
N GLU A 215 6.09 -4.01 6.52
CA GLU A 215 4.83 -4.31 7.22
C GLU A 215 4.84 -5.68 7.92
N ALA A 216 5.45 -6.68 7.29
CA ALA A 216 5.60 -8.00 7.89
C ALA A 216 6.52 -7.98 9.12
N PHE A 217 7.53 -7.10 9.14
CA PHE A 217 8.37 -6.91 10.32
C PHE A 217 7.53 -6.47 11.52
N HIS A 218 6.64 -5.48 11.38
CA HIS A 218 5.77 -5.03 12.48
C HIS A 218 4.96 -6.19 13.06
N ASN A 219 4.39 -7.06 12.22
CA ASN A 219 3.62 -8.21 12.70
C ASN A 219 4.47 -9.21 13.48
N ILE A 220 5.62 -9.59 12.94
CA ILE A 220 6.52 -10.57 13.55
C ILE A 220 7.05 -10.01 14.87
N ARG A 221 7.54 -8.77 14.85
CA ARG A 221 8.10 -8.09 16.02
C ARG A 221 7.07 -7.97 17.14
N ASN A 222 5.84 -7.56 16.83
CA ASN A 222 4.78 -7.41 17.84
C ASN A 222 4.41 -8.74 18.53
N LYS A 223 4.55 -9.88 17.85
CA LYS A 223 4.37 -11.22 18.46
C LYS A 223 5.54 -11.65 19.35
N MET A 224 6.73 -11.09 19.12
CA MET A 224 7.93 -11.39 19.89
C MET A 224 8.11 -10.50 21.12
N LEU A 225 7.34 -9.42 21.23
CA LEU A 225 7.42 -8.52 22.38
C LEU A 225 7.05 -9.26 23.66
N ALA A 226 8.00 -9.28 24.59
CA ALA A 226 7.83 -9.90 25.90
C ALA A 226 7.52 -8.89 27.02
N PHE A 227 7.07 -7.68 26.69
CA PHE A 227 6.76 -6.65 27.68
C PHE A 227 5.29 -6.20 27.61
N ASP A 228 4.71 -5.97 28.78
CA ASP A 228 3.40 -5.35 28.90
C ASP A 228 3.54 -3.83 28.70
N ARG A 229 2.77 -3.28 27.76
CA ARG A 229 2.73 -1.83 27.57
C ARG A 229 2.17 -1.17 28.84
N PRO A 230 2.84 -0.14 29.39
CA PRO A 230 2.30 0.62 30.52
C PRO A 230 0.91 1.18 30.19
N LYS A 231 0.09 1.39 31.21
CA LYS A 231 -1.23 1.99 31.02
C LYS A 231 -1.07 3.44 30.54
N ARG A 232 -1.93 3.86 29.61
CA ARG A 232 -1.94 5.26 29.18
C ARG A 232 -2.11 6.19 30.38
N GLY A 233 -1.19 7.16 30.53
CA GLY A 233 -1.17 8.10 31.65
C GLY A 233 -0.34 7.67 32.86
N SER A 234 0.28 6.48 32.86
CA SER A 234 1.32 6.16 33.84
C SER A 234 2.61 6.93 33.56
N GLU A 235 3.46 7.06 34.58
CA GLU A 235 4.75 7.75 34.50
C GLU A 235 5.63 7.21 33.36
N ASP A 236 5.69 5.88 33.21
CA ASP A 236 6.54 5.23 32.21
C ASP A 236 5.94 5.18 30.79
N PHE A 237 4.66 5.54 30.61
CA PHE A 237 3.96 5.31 29.34
C PHE A 237 4.67 5.98 28.15
N SER A 238 4.97 7.26 28.27
CA SER A 238 5.56 8.04 27.17
C SER A 238 6.94 7.56 26.80
N LEU A 239 7.75 7.15 27.80
CA LEU A 239 9.10 6.64 27.59
C LEU A 239 9.07 5.29 26.88
N VAL A 240 8.29 4.34 27.39
CA VAL A 240 8.17 3.00 26.81
C VAL A 240 7.53 3.05 25.42
N ASP A 241 6.50 3.87 25.22
CA ASP A 241 5.86 4.05 23.91
C ASP A 241 6.83 4.64 22.89
N THR A 242 7.61 5.65 23.28
CA THR A 242 8.62 6.26 22.40
C THR A 242 9.72 5.27 22.03
N MET A 243 10.25 4.53 23.00
CA MET A 243 11.26 3.49 22.74
C MET A 243 10.71 2.38 21.84
N ASN A 244 9.48 1.95 22.12
CA ASN A 244 8.79 0.97 21.30
C ASN A 244 8.64 1.45 19.85
N ARG A 245 8.24 2.70 19.62
CA ARG A 245 8.08 3.26 18.28
C ARG A 245 9.40 3.46 17.55
N ILE A 246 10.46 3.89 18.25
CA ILE A 246 11.80 4.03 17.67
C ILE A 246 12.32 2.67 17.20
N GLU A 247 12.15 1.63 18.01
CA GLU A 247 12.56 0.28 17.63
C GLU A 247 11.71 -0.27 16.46
N ASP A 248 10.38 -0.14 16.56
CA ASP A 248 9.43 -0.68 15.59
C ASP A 248 9.59 -0.03 14.21
N GLU A 249 9.40 1.28 14.12
CA GLU A 249 9.53 2.02 12.85
C GLU A 249 10.98 2.11 12.39
N GLY A 250 11.92 2.28 13.32
CA GLY A 250 13.34 2.44 12.98
C GLY A 250 13.91 1.21 12.28
N ILE A 251 13.61 -0.01 12.76
CA ILE A 251 14.05 -1.24 12.10
C ILE A 251 13.29 -1.46 10.79
N ALA A 252 11.98 -1.20 10.77
CA ALA A 252 11.18 -1.31 9.55
C ALA A 252 11.70 -0.36 8.44
N ASP A 253 12.12 0.86 8.78
CA ASP A 253 12.75 1.80 7.85
C ASP A 253 14.16 1.37 7.44
N LEU A 254 14.92 0.72 8.33
CA LEU A 254 16.22 0.15 7.95
C LEU A 254 16.07 -0.99 6.94
N ILE A 255 14.96 -1.75 6.99
CA ILE A 255 14.62 -2.76 5.99
C ILE A 255 14.33 -2.09 4.65
N SER A 256 13.46 -1.09 4.60
CA SER A 256 12.96 -0.51 3.35
C SER A 256 13.71 0.74 2.91
N ALA A 257 13.67 1.78 3.73
CA ALA A 257 14.10 3.13 3.39
C ALA A 257 15.60 3.25 3.18
N ARG A 258 16.44 2.55 3.96
CA ARG A 258 17.89 2.65 3.84
C ARG A 258 18.39 2.25 2.45
N ILE A 259 17.80 1.20 1.86
CA ILE A 259 18.23 0.66 0.57
C ILE A 259 17.85 1.62 -0.57
N LEU A 260 16.67 2.23 -0.49
CA LEU A 260 16.13 3.08 -1.54
C LEU A 260 16.55 4.54 -1.38
N TYR A 261 16.37 5.13 -0.20
CA TYR A 261 16.31 6.57 -0.01
C TYR A 261 17.55 7.18 0.67
N SER A 262 18.51 6.37 1.11
CA SER A 262 19.78 6.90 1.62
C SER A 262 20.56 7.64 0.52
N SER A 263 21.58 8.42 0.90
CA SER A 263 22.49 9.07 -0.07
C SER A 263 23.20 8.06 -0.97
N ALA A 264 23.40 6.84 -0.48
CA ALA A 264 23.92 5.73 -1.24
C ALA A 264 22.82 4.94 -1.97
N GLY A 265 21.54 5.19 -1.71
CA GLY A 265 20.38 4.53 -2.32
C GLY A 265 20.12 4.95 -3.76
N CYS A 266 19.09 4.37 -4.37
CA CYS A 266 18.74 4.69 -5.76
C CYS A 266 17.76 5.86 -5.91
N PHE A 267 17.02 6.21 -4.85
CA PHE A 267 15.95 7.20 -4.85
C PHE A 267 16.29 8.40 -3.94
N PRO A 268 17.54 8.93 -3.92
CA PRO A 268 17.96 9.93 -2.92
C PRO A 268 17.26 11.29 -3.09
N ALA A 269 16.69 11.56 -4.26
CA ALA A 269 15.99 12.81 -4.58
C ALA A 269 14.46 12.73 -4.36
N ALA A 270 13.93 11.54 -4.03
CA ALA A 270 12.50 11.37 -3.79
C ALA A 270 12.05 12.18 -2.56
N ALA A 271 10.81 12.67 -2.56
CA ALA A 271 10.25 13.40 -1.42
C ALA A 271 10.33 12.57 -0.11
N ALA A 272 10.17 11.25 -0.22
CA ALA A 272 10.34 10.31 0.88
C ALA A 272 11.74 10.37 1.50
N ALA A 273 12.81 10.50 0.69
CA ALA A 273 14.18 10.58 1.19
C ALA A 273 14.42 11.81 2.09
N LYS A 274 13.83 12.95 1.72
CA LYS A 274 13.90 14.17 2.54
C LYS A 274 13.18 14.00 3.88
N ARG A 275 12.01 13.34 3.87
CA ARG A 275 11.23 13.06 5.07
C ARG A 275 11.98 12.13 6.02
N ILE A 276 12.43 10.97 5.50
CA ILE A 276 13.23 9.98 6.25
C ILE A 276 14.50 10.62 6.83
N GLY A 277 15.22 11.41 6.04
CA GLY A 277 16.42 12.11 6.53
C GLY A 277 16.12 13.14 7.63
N SER A 278 14.91 13.68 7.69
CA SER A 278 14.48 14.58 8.77
C SER A 278 14.07 13.79 10.03
N GLU A 279 13.36 12.67 9.85
CA GLU A 279 12.97 11.75 10.92
C GLU A 279 14.18 11.13 11.62
N GLN A 280 15.18 10.67 10.85
CA GLN A 280 16.43 10.13 11.40
C GLN A 280 17.21 11.15 12.24
N LYS A 281 17.22 12.43 11.83
CA LYS A 281 17.85 13.50 12.61
C LYS A 281 17.11 13.73 13.93
N ALA A 282 15.77 13.69 13.90
CA ALA A 282 14.97 13.82 15.11
C ALA A 282 15.18 12.62 16.06
N GLN A 283 15.23 11.40 15.54
CA GLN A 283 15.53 10.19 16.31
C GLN A 283 16.90 10.29 17.01
N TYR A 284 17.94 10.76 16.31
CA TYR A 284 19.26 10.96 16.91
C TYR A 284 19.23 11.96 18.08
N ALA A 285 18.47 13.06 17.94
CA ALA A 285 18.29 14.02 19.02
C ALA A 285 17.58 13.41 20.23
N ILE A 286 16.54 12.59 20.00
CA ILE A 286 15.81 11.88 21.06
C ILE A 286 16.72 10.89 21.78
N VAL A 287 17.46 10.05 21.05
CA VAL A 287 18.39 9.06 21.63
C VAL A 287 19.46 9.76 22.49
N ASN A 288 20.02 10.88 22.03
CA ASN A 288 20.99 11.63 22.82
C ASN A 288 20.38 12.27 24.06
N ALA A 289 19.16 12.81 23.97
CA ALA A 289 18.46 13.34 25.14
C ALA A 289 18.21 12.22 26.16
N MET A 290 17.77 11.04 25.70
CA MET A 290 17.58 9.87 26.54
C MET A 290 18.89 9.41 27.20
N ASN A 291 19.98 9.31 26.43
CA ASN A 291 21.29 8.95 26.97
C ASN A 291 21.72 9.95 28.05
N TYR A 292 21.60 11.26 27.79
CA TYR A 292 21.89 12.30 28.79
C TYR A 292 21.08 12.09 30.08
N TYR A 293 19.77 11.86 29.97
CA TYR A 293 18.93 11.62 31.15
C TYR A 293 19.31 10.34 31.91
N LEU A 294 19.71 9.29 31.20
CA LEU A 294 20.12 8.02 31.82
C LEU A 294 21.51 8.09 32.47
N THR A 295 22.40 8.97 32.00
CA THR A 295 23.79 9.05 32.51
C THR A 295 24.04 10.18 33.50
N GLU A 296 23.26 11.27 33.45
CA GLU A 296 23.54 12.49 34.24
C GLU A 296 22.53 12.74 35.38
N ILE A 297 21.38 12.05 35.39
CA ILE A 297 20.40 12.13 36.48
C ILE A 297 20.51 10.92 37.44
N ALA A 298 21.23 9.86 37.05
CA ALA A 298 21.54 8.70 37.89
C ALA A 298 22.78 8.96 38.76
#